data_AF-A0A1F5CW56-F1
#
_entry.id   AF-A0A1F5CW56-F1
#
_cell.length_a   1.000
_cell.length_b   1.000
_cell.length_c   1.000
_cell.angle_alpha   90.00
_cell.angle_beta   90.00
_cell.angle_gamma   90.00
#
_symmetry.space_group_name_H-M   'P 1'
#
loop_
_entity.id
_entity.type
_entity.pdbx_description
1 polymer ?
#
loop_
_entity_poly.entity_id
_entity_poly.type
_entity_poly.pdbx_seq_one_letter_code
_entity_poly.pdbx_strand_id
1 'polypeptide(L)'
;MKFVQLKTVRDIVMLVASSPASNVVQHLEVGGGHLYFVIGGTLSEVFLYFAKTAEPLDGSFITYNSYTGDIGFSGKVASEPNVSTFPVVEIQNQDLLPTEMLVKVSKL
;
A
#
# COMPACT_ATOMS: atom_id res chain seq x y z
N MET A 1 -14.43 -8.29 -7.57
CA MET A 1 -13.11 -7.88 -7.03
C MET A 1 -12.74 -8.80 -5.88
N LYS A 2 -11.49 -9.26 -5.83
CA LYS A 2 -11.00 -10.17 -4.78
C LYS A 2 -10.07 -9.42 -3.83
N PHE A 3 -10.07 -9.79 -2.55
CA PHE A 3 -9.24 -9.15 -1.54
C PHE A 3 -8.14 -10.10 -1.08
N VAL A 4 -6.91 -9.60 -0.99
CA VAL A 4 -5.75 -10.37 -0.56
C VAL A 4 -5.07 -9.63 0.58
N GLN A 5 -5.14 -10.20 1.78
CA GLN A 5 -4.42 -9.67 2.94
C GLN A 5 -2.97 -10.13 2.89
N LEU A 6 -2.07 -9.16 2.89
CA LEU A 6 -0.63 -9.36 2.98
C LEU A 6 -0.19 -9.37 4.44
N LYS A 7 1.00 -9.92 4.68
CA LYS A 7 1.53 -10.03 6.04
C LYS A 7 2.01 -8.68 6.56
N THR A 8 2.66 -7.89 5.72
CA THR A 8 3.27 -6.61 6.10
C THR A 8 3.26 -5.58 4.97
N VAL A 9 3.55 -4.32 5.29
CA VAL A 9 3.78 -3.26 4.30
C VAL A 9 4.93 -3.61 3.36
N ARG A 10 5.94 -4.37 3.81
CA ARG A 10 7.04 -4.84 2.94
C ARG A 10 6.50 -5.59 1.72
N ASP A 11 5.48 -6.43 1.90
CA ASP A 11 4.90 -7.19 0.80
C ASP A 11 4.17 -6.28 -0.21
N ILE A 12 3.55 -5.18 0.26
CA ILE A 12 3.00 -4.13 -0.62
C ILE A 12 4.13 -3.51 -1.44
N VAL A 13 5.24 -3.14 -0.79
CA VAL A 13 6.39 -2.52 -1.45
C VAL A 13 6.95 -3.44 -2.54
N MET A 14 7.02 -4.75 -2.28
CA MET A 14 7.48 -5.71 -3.29
C MET A 14 6.52 -5.81 -4.48
N LEU A 15 5.21 -5.67 -4.27
CA LEU A 15 4.25 -5.64 -5.37
C LEU A 15 4.41 -4.38 -6.23
N VAL A 16 4.51 -3.19 -5.64
CA VAL A 16 4.67 -1.94 -6.42
C VAL A 16 6.03 -1.82 -7.06
N ALA A 17 7.09 -2.34 -6.43
CA ALA A 17 8.44 -2.34 -7.00
C ALA A 17 8.57 -3.31 -8.20
N SER A 18 7.79 -4.40 -8.21
CA SER A 18 7.84 -5.41 -9.28
C SER A 18 6.81 -5.20 -10.39
N SER A 19 5.78 -4.37 -10.15
CA SER A 19 4.66 -4.19 -11.06
C SER A 19 4.72 -2.85 -11.79
N PRO A 20 4.80 -2.83 -13.13
CA PRO A 20 4.76 -1.58 -13.90
C PRO A 20 3.40 -0.87 -13.87
N ALA A 21 2.34 -1.54 -13.39
CA ALA A 21 0.98 -1.02 -13.39
C ALA A 21 0.55 -0.37 -12.07
N SER A 22 1.31 -0.56 -10.99
CA SER A 22 0.95 -0.06 -9.66
C SER A 22 2.10 0.76 -9.09
N ASN A 23 2.01 2.09 -9.24
CA ASN A 23 3.06 3.02 -8.83
C ASN A 23 2.68 3.84 -7.59
N VAL A 24 1.51 3.62 -7.00
CA VAL A 24 1.05 4.34 -5.81
C VAL A 24 0.51 3.38 -4.77
N VAL A 25 0.81 3.64 -3.50
CA VAL A 25 0.19 2.95 -2.37
C VAL A 25 -0.92 3.83 -1.84
N GLN A 26 -2.12 3.29 -1.67
CA GLN A 26 -3.25 4.01 -1.11
C GLN A 26 -3.33 3.76 0.39
N HIS A 27 -3.72 4.77 1.15
CA HIS A 27 -3.90 4.71 2.59
C HIS A 27 -5.30 5.15 2.99
N LEU A 28 -5.94 4.38 3.87
CA LEU A 28 -7.23 4.67 4.47
C LEU A 28 -7.21 4.31 5.96
N GLU A 29 -7.70 5.20 6.81
CA GLU A 29 -7.91 4.89 8.22
C GLU A 29 -9.21 4.09 8.41
N VAL A 30 -9.12 2.92 9.04
CA VAL A 30 -10.26 2.02 9.27
C VAL A 30 -10.23 1.46 10.68
N GLY A 31 -11.19 1.88 11.51
CA GLY A 31 -11.38 1.34 12.86
C GLY A 31 -10.19 1.57 13.79
N GLY A 32 -9.54 2.74 13.70
CA GLY A 32 -8.37 3.08 14.51
C GLY A 32 -7.07 2.39 14.10
N GLY A 33 -7.02 1.80 12.90
CA GLY A 33 -5.80 1.31 12.28
C GLY A 33 -5.65 1.83 10.85
N HIS A 34 -4.47 1.59 10.28
CA HIS A 34 -4.07 2.15 9.00
C HIS A 34 -4.04 1.06 7.93
N LEU A 35 -4.91 1.19 6.93
CA LEU A 35 -5.02 0.25 5.82
C LEU A 35 -4.23 0.78 4.63
N TYR A 36 -3.17 0.07 4.26
CA TYR A 36 -2.40 0.34 3.05
C TYR A 36 -2.76 -0.67 1.98
N PHE A 37 -3.04 -0.22 0.76
CA PHE A 37 -3.44 -1.12 -0.30
C PHE A 37 -3.03 -0.66 -1.69
N VAL A 38 -2.99 -1.64 -2.59
CA VAL A 38 -2.74 -1.43 -4.02
C VAL A 38 -3.75 -2.25 -4.81
N ILE A 39 -4.15 -1.69 -5.95
CA ILE A 39 -5.01 -2.36 -6.90
C ILE A 39 -4.11 -2.98 -7.96
N GLY A 40 -4.23 -4.29 -8.13
CA GLY A 40 -3.57 -5.03 -9.19
C GLY A 40 -4.57 -5.95 -9.88
N GLY A 41 -4.09 -6.67 -10.89
CA GLY A 41 -4.90 -7.70 -11.50
C GLY A 41 -4.49 -8.07 -12.91
N THR A 42 -5.34 -8.88 -13.51
CA THR A 42 -5.24 -9.32 -14.90
C THR A 42 -6.25 -8.54 -15.74
N LEU A 43 -6.31 -8.83 -17.04
CA LEU A 43 -7.32 -8.27 -17.94
C LEU A 43 -8.76 -8.63 -17.53
N SER A 44 -8.95 -9.70 -16.75
CA SER A 44 -10.27 -10.23 -16.39
C SER A 44 -10.60 -10.13 -14.90
N GLU A 45 -9.59 -10.00 -14.03
CA GLU A 45 -9.79 -10.00 -12.59
C GLU A 45 -9.03 -8.87 -11.90
N VAL A 46 -9.73 -8.17 -11.01
CA VAL A 46 -9.17 -7.12 -10.14
C VAL A 46 -8.99 -7.65 -8.73
N PHE A 47 -7.79 -7.44 -8.20
CA PHE A 47 -7.37 -7.81 -6.86
C PHE A 47 -6.96 -6.56 -6.08
N LEU A 48 -7.41 -6.48 -4.84
CA LEU A 48 -6.96 -5.47 -3.90
C LEU A 48 -6.07 -6.15 -2.86
N TYR A 49 -4.78 -5.83 -2.94
CA TYR A 49 -3.77 -6.32 -2.00
C TYR A 49 -3.62 -5.30 -0.89
N PHE A 50 -3.74 -5.73 0.37
CA PHE A 50 -3.72 -4.80 1.50
C PHE A 50 -2.95 -5.34 2.70
N ALA A 51 -2.39 -4.43 3.50
CA ALA A 51 -1.84 -4.71 4.81
C ALA A 51 -2.39 -3.68 5.80
N LYS A 52 -2.65 -4.11 7.04
CA LYS A 52 -3.07 -3.23 8.13
C LYS A 52 -1.89 -3.01 9.07
N THR A 53 -1.69 -1.77 9.49
CA THR A 53 -0.76 -1.41 10.57
C THR A 53 -1.51 -0.73 11.71
N ALA A 54 -0.95 -0.84 12.92
CA ALA A 54 -1.51 -0.15 14.09
C ALA A 54 -1.19 1.35 14.07
N GLU A 55 0.03 1.70 13.64
CA GLU A 55 0.51 3.07 13.53
C GLU A 55 0.63 3.47 12.04
N PRO A 56 0.51 4.77 11.72
CA PRO A 56 0.71 5.25 10.37
C PRO A 56 2.18 5.14 9.95
N LEU A 57 2.41 5.07 8.64
CA LEU A 57 3.75 5.20 8.07
C LEU A 57 4.27 6.64 8.24
N ASP A 58 5.58 6.77 8.49
CA ASP A 58 6.21 8.07 8.76
C ASP A 58 6.55 8.82 7.47
N GLY A 59 5.57 9.52 6.90
CA GLY A 59 5.75 10.38 5.72
C GLY A 59 4.84 10.02 4.55
N SER A 60 4.99 10.77 3.46
CA SER A 60 4.09 10.68 2.28
C SER A 60 4.65 9.83 1.14
N PHE A 61 5.86 9.29 1.30
CA PHE A 61 6.52 8.45 0.32
C PHE A 61 7.18 7.26 0.99
N ILE A 62 7.08 6.10 0.37
CA ILE A 62 7.84 4.90 0.71
C ILE A 62 9.05 4.83 -0.22
N THR A 63 10.23 4.69 0.36
CA THR A 63 11.48 4.49 -0.40
C THR A 63 11.90 3.04 -0.34
N TYR A 64 12.32 2.49 -1.47
CA TYR A 64 12.88 1.15 -1.55
C TYR A 64 14.25 1.19 -2.24
N ASN A 65 15.29 0.76 -1.52
CA ASN A 65 16.62 0.62 -2.09
C ASN A 65 16.76 -0.78 -2.70
N SER A 66 16.84 -0.87 -4.03
CA SER A 66 16.93 -2.16 -4.74
C SER A 66 18.26 -2.87 -4.54
N TYR A 67 19.29 -2.15 -4.08
CA TYR A 67 20.61 -2.72 -3.80
C TYR A 67 20.68 -3.36 -2.40
N THR A 68 20.22 -2.66 -1.36
CA THR A 68 20.26 -3.16 0.03
C THR A 68 19.00 -3.95 0.42
N GLY A 69 17.89 -3.71 -0.26
CA GLY A 69 16.58 -4.27 0.10
C GLY A 69 15.86 -3.49 1.21
N ASP A 70 16.41 -2.34 1.63
CA ASP A 70 15.88 -1.51 2.70
C ASP A 70 14.62 -0.78 2.26
N ILE A 71 13.67 -0.67 3.20
CA ILE A 71 12.44 0.09 3.07
C ILE A 71 12.48 1.22 4.09
N GLY A 72 12.25 2.44 3.61
CA GLY A 72 12.19 3.64 4.43
C GLY A 72 10.99 4.50 4.07
N PHE A 73 10.83 5.60 4.79
CA PHE A 73 9.75 6.55 4.59
C PHE A 73 10.31 7.97 4.55
N SER A 74 9.69 8.83 3.74
CA SER A 74 10.17 10.18 3.48
C SER A 74 9.01 11.13 3.18
N GLY A 75 9.19 12.41 3.52
CA GLY A 75 8.28 13.48 3.09
C GLY A 75 8.55 13.97 1.66
N LYS A 76 9.59 13.46 0.99
CA LYS A 76 10.02 13.92 -0.34
C LYS A 76 10.44 12.75 -1.23
N VAL A 77 10.36 12.96 -2.53
CA VAL A 77 10.84 12.01 -3.54
C VAL A 77 12.35 11.87 -3.44
N ALA A 78 12.83 10.63 -3.42
CA ALA A 78 14.26 10.31 -3.44
C ALA A 78 14.84 10.57 -4.85
N SER A 79 16.12 10.91 -4.93
CA SER A 79 16.80 11.26 -6.19
C SER A 79 17.88 10.26 -6.61
N GLU A 80 18.15 9.28 -5.74
CA GLU A 80 19.17 8.28 -5.89
C GLU A 80 18.77 7.21 -6.92
N PRO A 81 19.65 6.84 -7.89
CA PRO A 81 19.29 5.92 -8.97
C PRO A 81 18.85 4.52 -8.52
N ASN A 82 19.34 4.05 -7.37
CA ASN A 82 19.01 2.75 -6.81
C ASN A 82 17.82 2.80 -5.84
N VAL A 83 17.18 3.96 -5.67
CA VAL A 83 16.05 4.15 -4.77
C VAL A 83 14.78 4.41 -5.58
N SER A 84 13.85 3.47 -5.49
CA SER A 84 12.49 3.67 -5.96
C SER A 84 11.69 4.43 -4.90
N THR A 85 10.86 5.38 -5.34
CA THR A 85 9.95 6.12 -4.46
C THR A 85 8.51 5.84 -4.88
N PHE A 86 7.68 5.42 -3.92
CA PHE A 86 6.26 5.19 -4.11
C PHE A 86 5.46 6.19 -3.26
N PRO A 87 4.63 7.06 -3.83
CA PRO A 87 3.77 7.94 -3.05
C PRO A 87 2.72 7.14 -2.27
N VAL A 88 2.43 7.62 -1.07
CA VAL A 88 1.29 7.22 -0.24
C VAL A 88 0.17 8.22 -0.48
N VAL A 89 -0.93 7.77 -1.09
CA VAL A 89 -2.10 8.59 -1.38
C VAL A 89 -3.13 8.42 -0.27
N GLU A 90 -3.37 9.50 0.45
CA GLU A 90 -4.36 9.58 1.53
C GLU A 90 -5.79 9.62 0.96
N ILE A 91 -6.60 8.62 1.31
CA ILE A 91 -7.98 8.49 0.83
C ILE A 91 -8.94 9.07 1.85
N GLN A 92 -9.65 10.14 1.47
CA GLN A 92 -10.68 10.74 2.30
C GLN A 92 -12.02 9.99 2.24
N ASN A 93 -12.39 9.47 1.06
CA ASN A 93 -13.63 8.73 0.85
C ASN A 93 -13.46 7.72 -0.30
N GLN A 94 -14.19 6.60 -0.24
CA GLN A 94 -14.08 5.53 -1.23
C GLN A 94 -15.37 4.68 -1.31
N ASP A 95 -15.63 4.12 -2.49
CA ASP A 95 -16.71 3.15 -2.76
C ASP A 95 -16.15 1.88 -3.45
N LEU A 96 -14.88 1.56 -3.17
CA LEU A 96 -14.17 0.40 -3.71
C LEU A 96 -14.24 -0.79 -2.76
N LEU A 97 -14.03 -0.54 -1.46
CA LEU A 97 -14.02 -1.48 -0.36
C LEU A 97 -15.43 -1.60 0.22
N PRO A 98 -16.09 -2.76 0.09
CA PRO A 98 -17.40 -3.00 0.68
C PRO A 98 -17.36 -2.85 2.20
N THR A 99 -18.44 -2.32 2.78
CA THR A 99 -18.57 -2.12 4.23
C THR A 99 -18.28 -3.38 5.04
N GLU A 100 -18.72 -4.55 4.58
CA GLU A 100 -18.47 -5.83 5.23
C GLU A 100 -16.98 -6.15 5.35
N MET A 101 -16.20 -5.81 4.32
CA MET A 101 -14.75 -5.98 4.30
C MET A 101 -14.10 -5.01 5.29
N LEU A 102 -14.50 -3.74 5.27
CA LEU A 102 -14.02 -2.74 6.23
C LEU A 102 -14.29 -3.16 7.67
N VAL A 103 -15.49 -3.68 7.95
CA VAL A 103 -15.86 -4.20 9.28
C VAL A 103 -14.99 -5.40 9.64
N LYS A 104 -14.73 -6.33 8.72
CA LYS A 104 -13.85 -7.48 8.98
C LYS A 104 -12.42 -7.03 9.27
N VAL A 105 -11.88 -6.10 8.48
CA VAL A 105 -10.52 -5.55 8.65
C VAL A 105 -10.41 -4.73 9.93
N SER A 106 -11.45 -4.00 10.34
CA SER A 106 -11.45 -3.24 11.60
C SER A 106 -11.28 -4.14 12.83
N LYS A 107 -11.76 -5.39 12.77
CA LYS A 107 -11.74 -6.36 13.87
C LYS A 107 -10.46 -7.21 13.94
N LEU A 108 -9.63 -7.17 12.90
CA LEU A 108 -8.32 -7.83 12.83
C LEU A 108 -7.24 -6.98 13.50
#